data_AF-A0A562C9Q2-F1
#
_entry.id   AF-A0A562C9Q2-F1
#
_cell.length_a   1.000
_cell.length_b   1.000
_cell.length_c   1.000
_cell.angle_alpha   90.00
_cell.angle_beta   90.00
_cell.angle_gamma   90.00
#
_symmetry.space_group_name_H-M   'P 1'
#
loop_
_entity.id
_entity.type
_entity.pdbx_description
1 polymer ?
#
loop_
_entity_poly.entity_id
_entity_poly.type
_entity_poly.pdbx_seq_one_letter_code
_entity_poly.pdbx_strand_id
1 'polypeptide(L)'
;MPDFPTLIFLMLAGSAAYAWWNSARAAAERATQLGRDACRAAGVIWLDQSVHASGLRLRRREDGRLGLERRFRFEYSEDGIDRHVGQLVLHGERLVAFSGPARAAQAVTLHPGRGAAT
;
A
#
# COMPACT_ATOMS: atom_id res chain seq x y z
N MET A 1 34.72 22.49 -8.04
CA MET A 1 33.44 23.20 -7.85
C MET A 1 32.45 22.58 -8.81
N PRO A 2 31.31 22.03 -8.37
CA PRO A 2 30.32 21.48 -9.28
C PRO A 2 29.85 22.60 -10.22
N ASP A 3 29.91 22.33 -11.52
CA ASP A 3 29.42 23.22 -12.56
C ASP A 3 27.89 23.39 -12.50
N PHE A 4 27.39 24.51 -13.04
CA PHE A 4 25.96 24.83 -13.06
C PHE A 4 25.08 23.69 -13.60
N PRO A 5 25.42 23.02 -14.72
CA PRO A 5 24.68 21.86 -15.21
C PRO A 5 24.62 20.72 -14.20
N THR A 6 25.75 20.37 -13.57
CA THR A 6 25.82 19.33 -12.54
C THR A 6 24.92 19.67 -11.35
N LEU A 7 24.90 20.92 -10.90
CA LEU A 7 24.00 21.36 -9.82
C LEU A 7 22.52 21.21 -10.18
N ILE A 8 22.14 21.55 -11.41
CA ILE A 8 20.76 21.38 -11.90
C ILE A 8 20.37 19.90 -11.91
N PHE A 9 21.24 19.03 -12.44
CA PHE A 9 20.98 17.58 -12.43
C PHE A 9 20.84 17.03 -11.01
N LEU A 10 21.69 17.48 -10.08
CA LEU A 10 21.63 17.03 -8.69
C LEU A 10 20.32 17.46 -8.01
N MET A 11 19.88 18.68 -8.25
CA MET A 11 18.59 19.19 -7.76
C MET A 11 17.42 18.41 -8.35
N LEU A 12 17.44 18.14 -9.66
CA LEU A 12 16.37 17.39 -10.33
C LEU A 12 16.31 15.94 -9.82
N ALA A 13 17.46 15.27 -9.71
CA ALA A 13 17.57 13.92 -9.17
C ALA A 13 17.11 13.87 -7.70
N GLY A 14 17.54 14.83 -6.87
CA GLY A 14 17.13 14.94 -5.49
C GLY A 14 15.62 15.17 -5.34
N SER A 15 15.05 16.04 -6.18
CA SER A 15 13.61 16.32 -6.20
C SER A 15 12.79 15.09 -6.59
N ALA A 16 13.25 14.36 -7.62
CA ALA A 16 12.61 13.12 -8.06
C ALA A 16 12.69 12.02 -6.99
N ALA A 17 13.86 11.84 -6.36
CA ALA A 17 14.05 10.90 -5.27
C ALA A 17 13.18 11.26 -4.06
N TYR A 18 13.10 12.55 -3.71
CA TYR A 18 12.25 13.03 -2.62
C TYR A 18 10.77 12.80 -2.92
N ALA A 19 10.30 13.14 -4.12
CA ALA A 19 8.92 12.91 -4.53
C ALA A 19 8.57 11.41 -4.51
N TRP A 20 9.47 10.56 -4.98
CA TRP A 20 9.31 9.12 -4.91
C TRP A 20 9.23 8.63 -3.45
N TRP A 21 10.15 9.08 -2.59
CA TRP A 21 10.19 8.71 -1.18
C TRP A 21 8.93 9.15 -0.44
N ASN A 22 8.49 10.39 -0.66
CA ASN A 22 7.26 10.93 -0.10
C ASN A 22 6.04 10.10 -0.53
N SER A 23 5.95 9.74 -1.82
CA SER A 23 4.86 8.88 -2.31
C SER A 23 4.88 7.48 -1.69
N ALA A 24 6.07 6.93 -1.40
CA ALA A 24 6.21 5.63 -0.78
C ALA A 24 5.79 5.68 0.70
N ARG A 25 6.16 6.74 1.41
CA ARG A 25 5.74 7.02 2.79
C ARG A 25 4.23 7.18 2.91
N ALA A 26 3.62 8.00 2.05
CA ALA A 26 2.16 8.18 2.02
C ALA A 26 1.41 6.86 1.76
N ALA A 27 1.92 6.02 0.85
CA ALA A 27 1.35 4.69 0.59
C ALA A 27 1.47 3.75 1.81
N ALA A 28 2.62 3.76 2.50
CA ALA A 28 2.82 2.97 3.71
C ALA A 28 1.88 3.41 4.84
N GLU A 29 1.73 4.72 5.05
CA GLU A 29 0.82 5.27 6.06
C GLU A 29 -0.64 4.88 5.76
N ARG A 30 -1.08 4.95 4.50
CA ARG A 30 -2.41 4.45 4.11
C ARG A 30 -2.56 2.96 4.32
N ALA A 31 -1.56 2.16 3.96
CA ALA A 31 -1.61 0.71 4.17
C ALA A 31 -1.75 0.38 5.68
N THR A 32 -1.04 1.10 6.55
CA THR A 32 -1.18 0.96 8.00
C THR A 32 -2.57 1.35 8.49
N GLN A 33 -3.14 2.46 8.02
CA GLN A 33 -4.49 2.86 8.41
C GLN A 33 -5.53 1.80 7.98
N LEU A 34 -5.45 1.34 6.73
CA LEU A 34 -6.34 0.33 6.18
C LEU A 34 -6.25 -1.01 6.92
N GLY A 35 -5.03 -1.47 7.23
CA GLY A 35 -4.86 -2.66 8.07
C GLY A 35 -5.49 -2.48 9.44
N ARG A 36 -5.45 -1.26 10.00
CA ARG A 36 -5.96 -0.97 11.36
C ARG A 36 -7.44 -1.08 11.40
N ASP A 37 -8.04 -0.43 10.42
CA ASP A 37 -9.46 -0.32 10.31
C ASP A 37 -10.04 -1.69 9.97
N ALA A 38 -9.35 -2.49 9.16
CA ALA A 38 -9.72 -3.87 8.91
C ALA A 38 -9.65 -4.76 10.17
N CYS A 39 -8.55 -4.71 10.94
CA CYS A 39 -8.45 -5.48 12.18
C CYS A 39 -9.51 -5.03 13.20
N ARG A 40 -9.72 -3.73 13.33
CA ARG A 40 -10.75 -3.15 14.22
C ARG A 40 -12.15 -3.56 13.79
N ALA A 41 -12.46 -3.54 12.49
CA ALA A 41 -13.76 -3.93 11.95
C ALA A 41 -14.03 -5.43 12.13
N ALA A 42 -12.99 -6.26 12.05
CA ALA A 42 -13.11 -7.70 12.31
C ALA A 42 -13.13 -8.05 13.80
N GLY A 43 -12.69 -7.14 14.68
CA GLY A 43 -12.58 -7.37 16.12
C GLY A 43 -11.36 -8.23 16.51
N VAL A 44 -10.32 -8.25 15.67
CA VAL A 44 -9.13 -9.09 15.85
C VAL A 44 -7.94 -8.27 16.35
N ILE A 45 -6.94 -8.94 16.94
CA ILE A 45 -5.74 -8.31 17.50
C ILE A 45 -4.74 -8.04 16.38
N TRP A 46 -4.28 -6.79 16.27
CA TRP A 46 -3.15 -6.45 15.42
C TRP A 46 -1.83 -6.65 16.17
N LEU A 47 -1.03 -7.64 15.75
CA LEU A 47 0.28 -7.96 16.29
C LEU A 47 1.37 -6.94 15.94
N ASP A 48 1.57 -6.65 14.65
CA ASP A 48 2.76 -5.91 14.19
C ASP A 48 2.67 -4.38 14.36
N GLN A 49 1.49 -3.81 14.63
CA GLN A 49 1.21 -2.35 14.68
C GLN A 49 1.75 -1.55 13.48
N SER A 50 2.19 -2.25 12.44
CA SER A 50 2.90 -1.73 11.30
C SER A 50 2.64 -2.64 10.11
N VAL A 51 3.04 -2.16 8.93
CA VAL A 51 2.91 -2.89 7.67
C VAL A 51 4.29 -2.98 7.04
N HIS A 52 4.66 -4.19 6.64
CA HIS A 52 5.94 -4.45 5.99
C HIS A 52 5.76 -4.37 4.48
N ALA A 53 6.51 -3.51 3.82
CA ALA A 53 6.56 -3.49 2.36
C ALA A 53 7.19 -4.79 1.86
N SER A 54 6.40 -5.63 1.19
CA SER A 54 6.82 -6.93 0.68
C SER A 54 7.27 -6.87 -0.79
N GLY A 55 6.92 -5.82 -1.52
CA GLY A 55 7.35 -5.68 -2.91
C GLY A 55 6.82 -4.44 -3.61
N LEU A 56 7.52 -4.05 -4.67
CA LEU A 56 7.14 -2.95 -5.55
C LEU A 56 7.11 -3.47 -6.99
N ARG A 57 6.04 -3.18 -7.71
CA ARG A 57 5.89 -3.48 -9.14
C ARG A 57 5.43 -2.26 -9.89
N LEU A 58 6.04 -2.01 -11.05
CA LEU A 58 5.55 -0.99 -11.97
C LEU A 58 4.42 -1.59 -12.80
N ARG A 59 3.21 -1.06 -12.67
CA ARG A 59 2.02 -1.50 -13.41
C ARG A 59 1.40 -0.30 -14.09
N ARG A 60 1.14 -0.43 -15.39
CA ARG A 60 0.42 0.59 -16.14
C ARG A 60 -1.02 0.64 -15.64
N ARG A 61 -1.48 1.84 -15.27
CA ARG A 61 -2.86 2.11 -14.88
C ARG A 61 -3.77 2.09 -16.11
N GLU A 62 -5.06 1.88 -15.92
CA GLU A 62 -6.07 2.04 -16.99
C GLU A 62 -6.02 3.45 -17.61
N ASP A 63 -5.64 4.46 -16.82
CA ASP A 63 -5.50 5.85 -17.27
C ASP A 63 -4.24 6.10 -18.16
N GLY A 64 -3.58 5.05 -18.63
CA GLY A 64 -2.41 5.11 -19.53
C GLY A 64 -1.07 5.49 -18.88
N ARG A 65 -1.09 5.97 -17.64
CA ARG A 65 0.11 6.33 -16.84
C ARG A 65 0.76 5.12 -16.18
N LEU A 66 2.10 5.16 -16.03
CA LEU A 66 2.83 4.19 -15.20
C LEU A 66 2.52 4.48 -13.74
N GLY A 67 2.10 3.44 -12.99
CA GLY A 67 1.87 3.53 -11.56
C GLY A 67 2.65 2.48 -10.79
N LEU A 68 2.84 2.76 -9.52
CA LEU A 68 3.62 1.93 -8.60
C LEU A 68 2.68 1.10 -7.75
N GLU A 69 2.63 -0.20 -8.03
CA GLU A 69 1.97 -1.19 -7.19
C GLU A 69 2.89 -1.58 -6.04
N ARG A 70 2.51 -1.21 -4.81
CA ARG A 70 3.21 -1.52 -3.57
C ARG A 70 2.42 -2.56 -2.79
N ARG A 71 3.08 -3.65 -2.46
CA ARG A 71 2.50 -4.74 -1.66
C ARG A 71 2.98 -4.60 -0.23
N PHE A 72 2.04 -4.65 0.68
CA PHE A 72 2.26 -4.60 2.11
C PHE A 72 1.72 -5.86 2.75
N ARG A 73 2.41 -6.35 3.76
CA ARG A 73 1.97 -7.48 4.58
C ARG A 73 1.91 -7.05 6.03
N PHE A 74 0.96 -7.57 6.76
CA PHE A 74 0.79 -7.32 8.19
C PHE A 74 0.34 -8.59 8.87
N GLU A 75 0.45 -8.62 10.19
CA GLU A 75 0.17 -9.82 10.96
C GLU A 75 -0.90 -9.51 12.01
N TYR A 76 -1.88 -10.42 12.12
CA TYR A 76 -3.01 -10.30 13.02
C TYR A 76 -3.31 -11.66 13.66
N SER A 77 -4.04 -11.64 14.76
CA SER A 77 -4.46 -12.84 15.47
C SER A 77 -5.93 -12.71 15.85
N GLU A 78 -6.71 -13.75 15.59
CA GLU A 78 -8.14 -13.76 15.93
C GLU A 78 -8.34 -14.00 17.42
N ASP A 79 -7.65 -14.99 17.99
CA ASP A 79 -7.79 -15.42 19.40
C ASP A 79 -6.52 -15.21 20.26
N GLY A 80 -5.48 -14.59 19.71
CA GLY A 80 -4.20 -14.37 20.39
C GLY A 80 -3.23 -15.56 20.34
N ILE A 81 -3.68 -16.71 19.84
CA ILE A 81 -2.85 -17.92 19.67
C ILE A 81 -2.51 -18.12 18.19
N ASP A 82 -3.51 -18.08 17.31
CA ASP A 82 -3.30 -18.27 15.87
C ASP A 82 -2.83 -16.98 15.19
N ARG A 83 -1.73 -17.07 14.47
CA ARG A 83 -1.11 -15.94 13.76
C ARG A 83 -1.45 -16.02 12.28
N HIS A 84 -2.19 -15.03 11.81
CA HIS A 84 -2.59 -14.89 10.43
C HIS A 84 -1.86 -13.73 9.78
N VAL A 85 -1.58 -13.87 8.48
CA VAL A 85 -0.93 -12.83 7.69
C VAL A 85 -1.97 -12.21 6.76
N GLY A 86 -2.13 -10.90 6.88
CA GLY A 86 -2.89 -10.08 5.96
C GLY A 86 -1.97 -9.46 4.90
N GLN A 87 -2.52 -9.20 3.73
CA GLN A 87 -1.84 -8.57 2.61
C GLN A 87 -2.68 -7.43 2.04
N LEU A 88 -2.06 -6.29 1.82
CA LEU A 88 -2.63 -5.16 1.09
C LEU A 88 -1.81 -4.91 -0.17
N VAL A 89 -2.49 -4.59 -1.26
CA VAL A 89 -1.86 -4.13 -2.49
C VAL A 89 -2.39 -2.75 -2.80
N LEU A 90 -1.50 -1.76 -2.81
CA LEU A 90 -1.83 -0.38 -3.15
C LEU A 90 -1.23 -0.05 -4.51
N HIS A 91 -2.00 0.55 -5.39
CA HIS A 91 -1.51 1.17 -6.62
C HIS A 91 -1.45 2.69 -6.43
N GLY A 92 -0.23 3.22 -6.33
CA GLY A 92 0.01 4.57 -5.82
C GLY A 92 -0.41 4.67 -4.35
N GLU A 93 -1.50 5.37 -4.09
CA GLU A 93 -2.11 5.48 -2.77
C GLU A 93 -3.51 4.82 -2.70
N ARG A 94 -3.95 4.16 -3.77
CA ARG A 94 -5.27 3.52 -3.85
C ARG A 94 -5.15 2.04 -3.53
N LEU A 95 -5.96 1.52 -2.62
CA LEU A 95 -6.07 0.09 -2.37
C LEU A 95 -6.68 -0.60 -3.60
N VAL A 96 -5.96 -1.57 -4.16
CA VAL A 96 -6.43 -2.38 -5.31
C VAL A 96 -6.76 -3.81 -4.92
N ALA A 97 -6.11 -4.35 -3.88
CA ALA A 97 -6.46 -5.64 -3.32
C ALA A 97 -6.21 -5.66 -1.82
N PHE A 98 -7.07 -6.37 -1.10
CA PHE A 98 -6.96 -6.57 0.34
C PHE A 98 -7.28 -8.02 0.66
N SER A 99 -6.42 -8.63 1.47
CA SER A 99 -6.61 -9.95 2.06
C SER A 99 -6.32 -9.80 3.55
N GLY A 100 -7.27 -10.20 4.38
CA GLY A 100 -7.19 -10.01 5.83
C GLY A 100 -8.27 -10.82 6.53
N PRO A 101 -8.58 -10.50 7.80
CA PRO A 101 -9.56 -11.26 8.56
C PRO A 101 -10.90 -11.34 7.81
N ALA A 102 -11.54 -12.51 7.83
CA ALA A 102 -12.65 -12.85 6.94
C ALA A 102 -13.77 -11.80 6.93
N ARG A 103 -14.12 -11.24 8.10
CA ARG A 103 -15.12 -10.15 8.23
C ARG A 103 -14.73 -8.88 7.48
N ALA A 104 -13.48 -8.44 7.55
CA ALA A 104 -13.02 -7.25 6.86
C ALA A 104 -12.83 -7.51 5.35
N ALA A 105 -12.37 -8.70 4.97
CA ALA A 105 -12.24 -9.09 3.58
C ALA A 105 -13.61 -9.08 2.87
N GLN A 106 -14.66 -9.59 3.53
CA GLN A 106 -16.03 -9.56 3.00
C GLN A 106 -16.52 -8.14 2.75
N ALA A 107 -16.27 -7.18 3.66
CA ALA A 107 -16.66 -5.79 3.47
C ALA A 107 -15.97 -5.12 2.27
N VAL A 108 -14.70 -5.46 2.01
CA VAL A 108 -13.96 -4.95 0.85
C VAL A 108 -14.45 -5.62 -0.45
N THR A 109 -14.74 -6.92 -0.44
CA THR A 109 -15.26 -7.65 -1.60
C THR A 109 -16.71 -7.29 -1.93
N LEU A 110 -17.54 -6.90 -0.94
CA LEU A 110 -18.94 -6.52 -1.13
C LEU A 110 -19.15 -5.14 -1.78
N HIS A 111 -18.08 -4.39 -2.08
CA HIS A 111 -18.14 -3.20 -2.92
C HIS A 111 -17.60 -3.42 -4.36
N PRO A 112 -18.02 -4.46 -5.11
CA PRO A 112 -17.54 -4.75 -6.45
C PRO A 112 -18.26 -3.80 -7.44
N GLY A 113 -17.97 -2.50 -7.34
CA GLY A 113 -18.76 -1.46 -7.99
C GLY A 113 -18.08 -0.76 -9.17
N ARG A 114 -17.01 -1.30 -9.77
CA ARG A 114 -16.51 -0.86 -11.09
C ARG A 114 -15.40 -1.78 -11.61
N GLY A 115 -15.74 -2.77 -12.43
CA GLY A 115 -14.73 -3.64 -13.04
C GLY A 115 -15.26 -4.93 -13.65
N ALA A 116 -16.40 -4.86 -14.36
CA ALA A 116 -16.80 -5.89 -15.31
C ALA A 116 -17.72 -5.24 -16.36
N ALA A 117 -17.55 -5.65 -17.63
CA ALA A 117 -18.00 -5.02 -18.87
C ALA A 117 -17.12 -3.83 -19.28
N THR A 118 -16.38 -3.84 -20.40
CA THR A 118 -16.42 -4.69 -21.61
C THR A 118 -15.08 -4.55 -22.33
#